data_AF-A0A950AL82-F1
#
_entry.id   AF-A0A950AL82-F1
#
_cell.length_a   1.000
_cell.length_b   1.000
_cell.length_c   1.000
_cell.angle_alpha   90.00
_cell.angle_beta   90.00
_cell.angle_gamma   90.00
#
_symmetry.space_group_name_H-M   'P 1'
#
loop_
_entity.id
_entity.type
_entity.pdbx_description
1 polymer ?
#
loop_
_entity_poly.entity_id
_entity_poly.type
_entity_poly.pdbx_seq_one_letter_code
_entity_poly.pdbx_strand_id
1 'polypeptide(L)' 'MDGRKFDWIRKQLGLSKVELARELGVSRQSVYRYIWEGPPKIVALAMLGLWFQDRMGGLIEGPSGPDKETARKAKRKVR' A
#
# COMPACT_ATOMS: atom_id res chain seq x y z
N MET A 1 -1.47 2.80 -15.91
CA MET A 1 -2.14 3.24 -14.67
C MET A 1 -1.92 4.74 -14.57
N ASP A 2 -2.96 5.51 -14.34
CA ASP A 2 -2.83 6.97 -14.16
C ASP A 2 -2.54 7.31 -12.68
N GLY A 3 -2.13 8.56 -12.45
CA GLY A 3 -1.79 9.03 -11.10
C GLY A 3 -2.97 9.02 -10.12
N ARG A 4 -4.20 9.25 -10.62
CA ARG A 4 -5.43 9.19 -9.82
C ARG A 4 -5.71 7.78 -9.31
N LYS A 5 -5.61 6.76 -10.17
CA LYS A 5 -5.76 5.35 -9.75
C LYS A 5 -4.64 4.93 -8.82
N PHE A 6 -3.42 5.39 -9.03
CA PHE A 6 -2.30 5.13 -8.12
C PHE A 6 -2.56 5.68 -6.71
N ASP A 7 -3.02 6.94 -6.59
CA ASP A 7 -3.36 7.52 -5.29
C ASP A 7 -4.59 6.86 -4.65
N TRP A 8 -5.56 6.46 -5.46
CA TRP A 8 -6.73 5.71 -4.99
C TRP A 8 -6.31 4.36 -4.37
N ILE A 9 -5.45 3.58 -5.03
CA ILE A 9 -4.95 2.31 -4.50
C ILE A 9 -4.18 2.53 -3.19
N ARG A 10 -3.31 3.55 -3.13
CA ARG A 10 -2.58 3.90 -1.90
C ARG A 10 -3.52 4.14 -0.72
N LYS A 11 -4.62 4.86 -0.96
CA LYS A 11 -5.65 5.13 0.04
C LYS A 11 -6.38 3.85 0.48
N GLN A 12 -6.66 2.93 -0.44
CA GLN A 12 -7.25 1.63 -0.11
C GLN A 12 -6.33 0.80 0.80
N LEU A 13 -5.03 0.80 0.51
CA LEU A 13 -4.01 0.15 1.36
C LEU A 13 -3.81 0.84 2.72
N GLY A 14 -4.40 2.03 2.93
CA GLY A 14 -4.23 2.81 4.15
C GLY A 14 -2.79 3.30 4.38
N LEU A 15 -1.97 3.37 3.34
CA LEU A 15 -0.56 3.79 3.43
C LEU A 15 -0.42 5.29 3.27
N SER A 16 0.41 5.92 4.11
CA SER A 16 0.91 7.27 3.82
C SER A 16 1.82 7.27 2.59
N LYS A 17 2.07 8.44 2.00
CA LYS A 17 3.00 8.57 0.87
C LYS A 17 4.44 8.16 1.25
N VAL A 18 4.81 8.35 2.51
CA VAL A 18 6.14 7.99 3.03
C VAL A 18 6.27 6.48 3.19
N GLU A 19 5.24 5.82 3.75
CA GLU A 19 5.21 4.36 3.88
C GLU A 19 5.18 3.71 2.51
N LEU A 20 4.38 4.22 1.57
CA LEU A 20 4.36 3.70 0.21
C LEU A 20 5.72 3.85 -0.49
N ALA A 21 6.42 4.98 -0.28
CA ALA A 21 7.76 5.17 -0.83
C ALA A 21 8.75 4.12 -0.31
N ARG A 22 8.67 3.81 1.00
CA ARG A 22 9.48 2.76 1.62
C ARG A 22 9.14 1.37 1.07
N GLU A 23 7.85 1.06 0.97
CA GLU A 23 7.37 -0.24 0.49
C GLU A 23 7.78 -0.51 -0.96
N LEU A 24 7.70 0.51 -1.81
CA LEU A 24 8.10 0.43 -3.21
C LEU A 24 9.61 0.59 -3.43
N GLY A 25 10.39 0.90 -2.39
CA GLY A 25 11.83 1.14 -2.51
C GLY A 25 12.19 2.38 -3.35
N VAL A 26 11.33 3.40 -3.36
CA VAL A 26 11.52 4.62 -4.16
C VAL A 26 11.63 5.86 -3.29
N SER A 27 12.12 6.96 -3.87
CA SER A 27 12.16 8.23 -3.15
C SER A 27 10.74 8.77 -2.87
N ARG A 28 10.59 9.55 -1.79
CA ARG A 28 9.33 10.24 -1.49
C ARG A 28 8.89 11.14 -2.66
N GLN A 29 9.83 11.86 -3.28
CA GLN A 29 9.55 12.74 -4.42
C GLN A 29 8.97 11.96 -5.61
N SER A 30 9.47 10.74 -5.86
CA SER A 30 8.96 9.86 -6.91
C SER A 30 7.48 9.56 -6.69
N VAL A 31 7.07 9.24 -5.45
CA VAL A 31 5.64 9.00 -5.13
C VAL A 31 4.79 10.23 -5.41
N TYR A 32 5.26 11.44 -5.06
CA TYR A 32 4.53 12.67 -5.41
C TYR A 32 4.39 12.81 -6.92
N ARG A 33 5.47 12.62 -7.70
CA ARG A 33 5.43 12.69 -9.16
C ARG A 33 4.45 11.67 -9.75
N TYR A 34 4.45 10.43 -9.26
CA TYR A 34 3.57 9.38 -9.75
C TYR A 34 2.08 9.68 -9.52
N ILE A 35 1.74 10.40 -8.47
CA ILE A 35 0.35 10.83 -8.22
C ILE A 35 -0.12 11.86 -9.26
N TRP A 36 0.79 12.71 -9.76
CA TRP A 36 0.46 13.75 -10.74
C TRP A 36 0.56 13.26 -12.19
N GLU A 37 1.69 12.64 -12.54
CA GLU A 37 2.03 12.27 -13.91
C GLU A 37 1.71 10.80 -14.23
N GLY A 38 1.54 9.98 -13.21
CA GLY A 38 1.40 8.53 -13.32
C GLY A 38 2.72 7.80 -13.05
N PRO A 39 2.65 6.57 -12.50
CA PRO A 39 3.84 5.75 -12.25
C PRO A 39 4.37 5.11 -13.53
N PRO A 40 5.70 4.82 -13.61
CA PRO A 40 6.25 3.95 -14.65
C PRO A 40 5.64 2.55 -14.53
N LYS A 41 5.63 1.79 -15.64
CA LYS A 41 4.92 0.51 -15.76
C LYS A 41 5.30 -0.49 -14.66
N ILE A 42 6.59 -0.58 -14.29
CA ILE A 42 7.06 -1.48 -13.24
C ILE A 42 6.50 -1.12 -11.85
N VAL A 43 6.44 0.18 -11.52
CA VAL A 43 5.87 0.66 -10.25
C VAL A 43 4.36 0.44 -10.24
N ALA A 44 3.68 0.62 -11.38
CA ALA A 44 2.27 0.30 -11.49
C ALA A 44 1.97 -1.18 -11.21
N LEU A 45 2.81 -2.09 -11.72
CA LEU A 45 2.70 -3.53 -11.47
C LEU A 45 2.97 -3.86 -9.99
N ALA A 46 4.02 -3.30 -9.39
CA ALA A 46 4.30 -3.47 -7.97
C ALA A 46 3.14 -2.98 -7.09
N MET A 47 2.57 -1.82 -7.42
CA MET A 47 1.41 -1.26 -6.71
C MET A 47 0.17 -2.16 -6.81
N LEU A 48 -0.08 -2.74 -7.98
CA LEU A 48 -1.17 -3.70 -8.17
C LEU A 48 -0.92 -5.01 -7.42
N GLY A 49 0.32 -5.51 -7.41
CA GLY A 49 0.71 -6.70 -6.65
C GLY A 49 0.50 -6.51 -5.15
N LEU A 50 0.95 -5.37 -4.61
CA LEU A 50 0.75 -5.01 -3.21
C LEU A 50 -0.74 -4.92 -2.85
N TRP A 51 -1.53 -4.29 -3.71
CA TRP A 51 -2.98 -4.19 -3.54
C TRP A 51 -3.71 -5.53 -3.62
N PHE A 52 -3.28 -6.39 -4.54
CA PHE A 52 -3.82 -7.73 -4.66
C PHE A 52 -3.47 -8.60 -3.45
N GLN A 53 -2.23 -8.51 -2.96
CA GLN A 53 -1.78 -9.23 -1.76
C GLN A 53 -2.55 -8.81 -0.51
N ASP A 54 -2.83 -7.52 -0.33
CA ASP A 54 -3.65 -7.03 0.79
C ASP A 54 -5.09 -7.57 0.71
N ARG A 55 -5.65 -7.65 -0.51
CA ARG A 55 -7.03 -8.10 -0.73
C ARG A 55 -7.21 -9.62 -0.75
N MET A 56 -6.18 -10.35 -1.14
CA MET A 56 -6.13 -11.81 -1.23
C MET A 56 -5.38 -12.45 -0.07
N GLY A 57 -4.84 -11.64 0.86
CA GLY A 57 -4.11 -12.11 2.03
C GLY A 57 -4.93 -13.05 2.92
N GLY A 58 -6.26 -12.97 2.87
CA GLY A 58 -7.15 -13.93 3.53
C GLY A 58 -7.48 -15.20 2.72
N LEU A 59 -7.03 -15.32 1.47
CA LEU A 59 -7.27 -16.48 0.60
C LEU A 59 -6.03 -17.39 0.45
N ILE A 60 -4.84 -16.88 0.77
CA ILE A 60 -3.56 -17.61 0.73
C ILE A 60 -2.94 -17.61 2.13
N GLU A 61 -3.68 -18.11 3.13
CA GLU A 61 -3.09 -18.38 4.45
C GLU A 61 -2.53 -19.80 4.49
N GLY A 62 -1.22 -19.92 4.29
CA GLY A 62 -0.43 -20.87 5.07
C GLY A 62 -0.28 -20.30 6.49
N PRO A 63 -0.34 -21.12 7.55
CA PRO A 63 -0.50 -20.63 8.91
C PRO A 63 0.79 -19.93 9.36
N SER A 64 0.78 -18.61 9.56
CA SER A 64 1.62 -17.90 10.55
C SER A 64 1.47 -16.38 10.52
N GLY A 65 0.94 -15.82 11.60
CA GLY A 65 1.24 -14.44 12.04
C GLY A 65 0.01 -13.64 12.45
N PRO A 66 0.00 -13.01 13.65
CA PRO A 66 -1.20 -12.37 14.20
C PRO A 66 -1.65 -11.20 13.34
N ASP A 67 -2.96 -11.16 13.12
CA ASP A 67 -3.69 -10.17 12.34
C ASP A 67 -3.23 -8.74 12.63
N LYS A 68 -2.72 -8.04 11.62
CA LYS A 68 -2.43 -6.60 11.72
C LYS A 68 -3.68 -5.78 12.09
N GLU A 69 -4.87 -6.37 12.01
CA GLU A 69 -6.14 -5.80 12.46
C GLU A 69 -6.25 -5.70 13.99
N THR A 70 -5.76 -6.68 14.77
CA THR A 70 -5.78 -6.60 16.24
C THR A 70 -4.80 -5.56 16.78
N ALA A 71 -3.65 -5.37 16.12
CA ALA A 71 -2.68 -4.33 16.47
C ALA A 71 -3.21 -2.89 16.25
N ARG A 72 -4.07 -2.68 15.23
CA ARG A 72 -4.67 -1.37 14.95
C ARG A 72 -5.77 -1.00 15.97
N LYS A 73 -6.54 -1.96 16.48
CA LYS A 73 -7.55 -1.71 17.52
C LYS A 73 -6.94 -1.49 18.92
N ALA A 74 -5.83 -2.16 19.25
CA ALA A 74 -5.15 -1.99 20.54
C ALA A 74 -4.60 -0.56 20.74
N LYS A 75 -4.08 0.09 19.68
CA LYS A 75 -3.58 1.47 19.75
C LYS A 75 -4.67 2.54 19.87
N ARG A 76 -5.94 2.20 19.59
CA ARG A 76 -7.07 3.13 19.65
C ARG A 76 -7.81 3.11 20.98
N LYS A 77 -7.54 2.12 21.84
CA LYS A 77 -8.17 1.97 23.17
C LYS A 77 -7.32 2.53 24.32
N VAL A 78 -6.10 2.98 24.03
CA VAL A 78 -5.23 3.70 24.99
C VAL A 78 -5.21 5.17 24.60
N ARG A 79 -6.34 5.85 24.77
CA ARG A 79 -6.42 7.30 24.87
C ARG A 79 -7.56 7.66 25.80
#